data_AF-A0A8H4N0R2-F1
#
_entry.id   AF-A0A8H4N0R2-F1
#
_cell.length_a   1.000
_cell.length_b   1.000
_cell.length_c   1.000
_cell.angle_alpha   90.00
_cell.angle_beta   90.00
_cell.angle_gamma   90.00
#
_symmetry.space_group_name_H-M   'P 1'
#
loop_
_entity.id
_entity.type
_entity.pdbx_description
1 polymer ?
#
loop_
_entity_poly.entity_id
_entity_poly.type
_entity_poly.pdbx_seq_one_letter_code
_entity_poly.pdbx_strand_id
1 'polypeptide(L)'
;MASAVAVTILTTAAGAAITAAINQVAPTLSNLGKWDEAREAFTQQTVKAIWDKNPAGYGAAICYNQEYEVSNPKQQYETTSARLELQLLHTDYDCFYLSGPDNHFWSRGDGGYINIAVITDDAKCQYDSSTGDVYCQ
;
A
#
# COMPACT_ATOMS: atom_id res chain seq x y z
N MET A 1 18.69 16.62 16.66
CA MET A 1 18.28 15.25 16.28
C MET A 1 17.90 15.30 14.82
N ALA A 2 18.48 14.46 13.96
CA ALA A 2 18.06 14.40 12.56
C ALA A 2 16.62 13.84 12.53
N SER A 3 15.72 14.55 11.86
CA SER A 3 14.36 14.07 11.59
C SER A 3 14.46 12.99 10.52
N ALA A 4 14.55 11.73 10.93
CA ALA A 4 14.60 10.61 10.00
C ALA A 4 13.23 9.92 9.96
N VAL A 5 12.78 9.60 8.75
CA VAL A 5 11.62 8.73 8.56
C VAL A 5 12.02 7.31 8.93
N ALA A 6 11.19 6.64 9.72
CA ALA A 6 11.32 5.21 10.00
C ALA A 6 10.11 4.46 9.42
N VAL A 7 10.34 3.22 9.02
CA VAL A 7 9.30 2.30 8.55
C VAL A 7 9.43 1.00 9.32
N THR A 8 8.34 0.58 9.96
CA THR A 8 8.31 -0.61 10.82
C THR A 8 7.20 -1.55 10.35
N ILE A 9 7.53 -2.81 10.03
CA ILE A 9 6.51 -3.82 9.70
C ILE A 9 5.84 -4.29 10.99
N LEU A 10 4.51 -4.25 11.02
CA LEU A 10 3.70 -4.58 12.20
C LEU A 10 3.14 -6.01 12.15
N THR A 11 2.94 -6.57 10.96
CA THR A 11 2.36 -7.91 10.80
C THR A 11 3.38 -9.01 11.06
N THR A 12 3.02 -9.99 11.87
CA THR A 12 3.87 -11.14 12.21
C THR A 12 3.93 -12.20 11.11
N ALA A 13 2.90 -12.27 10.26
CA ALA A 13 2.79 -13.15 9.10
C ALA A 13 2.75 -12.34 7.79
N ALA A 14 3.66 -11.38 7.67
CA ALA A 14 3.77 -10.51 6.49
C ALA A 14 4.11 -11.31 5.22
N GLY A 15 3.59 -10.85 4.08
CA GLY A 15 3.96 -11.38 2.78
C GLY A 15 5.43 -11.08 2.46
N ALA A 16 6.14 -12.08 1.96
CA ALA A 16 7.57 -11.96 1.68
C ALA A 16 7.86 -10.94 0.57
N ALA A 17 7.00 -10.87 -0.47
CA ALA A 17 7.20 -9.93 -1.56
C ALA A 17 6.95 -8.49 -1.09
N ILE A 18 5.86 -8.27 -0.33
CA ILE A 18 5.53 -6.94 0.19
C ILE A 18 6.54 -6.47 1.24
N THR A 19 6.97 -7.36 2.13
CA THR A 19 8.06 -7.08 3.08
C THR A 19 9.34 -6.66 2.37
N ALA A 20 9.74 -7.38 1.33
CA ALA A 20 10.92 -7.04 0.55
C ALA A 20 10.75 -5.69 -0.18
N ALA A 21 9.55 -5.35 -0.65
CA ALA A 21 9.26 -4.06 -1.28
C ALA A 21 9.38 -2.91 -0.27
N ILE A 22 8.79 -3.06 0.92
CA ILE A 22 8.88 -2.06 2.00
C ILE A 22 10.33 -1.84 2.41
N ASN A 23 11.11 -2.91 2.60
CA ASN A 23 12.53 -2.81 2.95
C ASN A 23 13.39 -2.16 1.85
N GLN A 24 12.97 -2.27 0.58
CA GLN A 24 13.61 -1.58 -0.53
C GLN A 24 13.31 -0.07 -0.53
N VAL A 25 12.10 0.32 -0.11
CA VAL A 25 11.67 1.73 -0.07
C VAL A 25 12.15 2.46 1.18
N ALA A 26 12.19 1.82 2.35
CA ALA A 26 12.51 2.49 3.61
C ALA A 26 13.79 3.37 3.58
N PRO A 27 14.92 2.95 2.96
CA PRO A 27 16.12 3.79 2.87
C PRO A 27 15.97 5.04 2.00
N THR A 28 15.04 5.05 1.03
CA THR A 28 14.83 6.22 0.14
C THR A 28 14.07 7.33 0.87
N LEU A 29 13.34 6.99 1.95
CA LEU A 29 12.52 7.92 2.72
C LEU A 29 13.28 8.55 3.89
N SER A 30 14.39 7.95 4.34
CA SER A 30 15.04 8.29 5.62
C SER A 30 15.46 9.75 5.76
N ASN A 31 15.67 10.45 4.63
CA ASN A 31 16.10 11.85 4.60
C ASN A 31 14.95 12.85 4.40
N LEU A 32 13.71 12.38 4.27
CA LEU A 32 12.54 13.24 4.11
C LEU A 32 12.19 13.88 5.46
N GLY A 33 12.24 15.21 5.51
CA GLY A 33 12.00 15.97 6.74
C GLY A 33 10.57 16.47 6.91
N LYS A 34 9.72 16.33 5.89
CA LYS A 34 8.33 16.81 5.88
C LYS A 34 7.37 15.62 5.90
N TRP A 35 6.36 15.70 6.75
CA TRP A 35 5.44 14.59 7.00
C TRP A 35 4.64 14.18 5.76
N ASP A 36 4.00 15.14 5.10
CA ASP A 36 3.18 14.84 3.92
C ASP A 36 4.03 14.32 2.76
N GLU A 37 5.23 14.87 2.57
CA GLU A 37 6.21 14.38 1.58
C GLU A 37 6.64 12.94 1.87
N ALA A 38 6.89 12.60 3.14
CA ALA A 38 7.22 11.24 3.55
C ALA A 38 6.08 10.26 3.27
N ARG A 39 4.82 10.67 3.53
CA ARG A 39 3.62 9.85 3.29
C ARG A 39 3.37 9.62 1.80
N GLU A 40 3.41 10.67 0.98
CA GLU A 40 3.26 10.56 -0.48
C GLU A 40 4.36 9.72 -1.11
N ALA A 41 5.61 9.90 -0.65
CA ALA A 41 6.72 9.12 -1.12
C ALA A 41 6.60 7.65 -0.71
N PHE A 42 6.17 7.38 0.54
CA PHE A 42 5.97 6.03 1.05
C PHE A 42 4.94 5.27 0.22
N THR A 43 3.73 5.78 0.06
CA THR A 43 2.65 5.09 -0.68
C THR A 43 3.02 4.84 -2.14
N GLN A 44 3.47 5.88 -2.87
CA GLN A 44 3.78 5.77 -4.29
C GLN A 44 4.95 4.81 -4.56
N GLN A 45 6.03 4.92 -3.80
CA GLN A 45 7.18 4.04 -3.99
C GLN A 45 6.88 2.62 -3.52
N THR A 46 6.14 2.45 -2.43
CA THR A 46 5.81 1.13 -1.89
C THR A 46 4.87 0.38 -2.83
N VAL A 47 3.78 0.99 -3.31
CA VAL A 47 2.89 0.30 -4.26
C VAL A 47 3.62 -0.06 -5.55
N LYS A 48 4.52 0.80 -6.03
CA LYS A 48 5.36 0.51 -7.19
C LYS A 48 6.30 -0.66 -6.93
N ALA A 49 7.00 -0.67 -5.80
CA ALA A 49 7.93 -1.75 -5.46
C ALA A 49 7.20 -3.08 -5.22
N ILE A 50 6.00 -3.06 -4.67
CA ILE A 50 5.11 -4.22 -4.54
C ILE A 50 4.73 -4.72 -5.94
N TRP A 51 4.24 -3.83 -6.80
CA TRP A 51 3.86 -4.17 -8.18
C TRP A 51 5.01 -4.80 -8.97
N ASP A 52 6.20 -4.20 -8.91
CA ASP A 52 7.39 -4.69 -9.61
C ASP A 52 7.83 -6.09 -9.12
N LYS A 53 7.47 -6.49 -7.89
CA LYS A 53 7.78 -7.82 -7.35
C LYS A 53 6.73 -8.88 -7.68
N ASN A 54 5.47 -8.49 -7.91
CA ASN A 54 4.26 -9.31 -8.06
C ASN A 54 4.47 -10.64 -8.80
N PRO A 55 4.93 -11.72 -8.14
CA PRO A 55 5.45 -12.89 -8.83
C PRO A 55 4.32 -13.81 -9.28
N ALA A 56 3.17 -13.73 -8.62
CA ALA A 56 1.97 -14.49 -8.93
C ALA A 56 1.09 -13.78 -9.97
N GLY A 57 1.43 -12.56 -10.39
CA GLY A 57 0.67 -11.80 -11.36
C GLY A 57 -0.74 -11.42 -10.86
N TYR A 58 -0.86 -11.07 -9.58
CA TYR A 58 -2.10 -10.56 -8.99
C TYR A 58 -2.61 -9.32 -9.73
N GLY A 59 -3.93 -9.13 -9.76
CA GLY A 59 -4.57 -8.10 -10.58
C GLY A 59 -4.41 -6.66 -10.07
N ALA A 60 -4.18 -6.45 -8.77
CA ALA A 60 -3.89 -5.12 -8.23
C ALA A 60 -2.91 -5.18 -7.05
N ALA A 61 -2.14 -4.11 -6.88
CA ALA A 61 -1.37 -3.81 -5.67
C ALA A 61 -1.91 -2.52 -5.05
N ILE A 62 -2.15 -2.53 -3.73
CA ILE A 62 -2.77 -1.43 -3.00
C ILE A 62 -1.94 -1.19 -1.73
N CYS A 63 -1.68 0.09 -1.41
CA CYS A 63 -1.22 0.53 -0.08
C CYS A 63 -2.12 1.66 0.40
N TYR A 64 -2.72 1.49 1.58
CA TYR A 64 -3.72 2.41 2.10
C TYR A 64 -3.68 2.53 3.63
N ASN A 65 -3.96 3.72 4.18
CA ASN A 65 -3.86 3.99 5.62
C ASN A 65 -5.18 4.33 6.34
N GLN A 66 -6.32 4.19 5.67
CA GLN A 66 -7.63 4.41 6.30
C GLN A 66 -8.46 3.14 6.22
N GLU A 67 -9.71 3.23 6.68
CA GLU A 67 -10.64 2.12 6.66
C GLU A 67 -10.99 1.71 5.23
N TYR A 68 -11.08 0.41 4.99
CA TYR A 68 -11.48 -0.14 3.70
C TYR A 68 -12.30 -1.41 3.90
N GLU A 69 -12.99 -1.80 2.85
CA GLU A 69 -13.72 -3.06 2.78
C GLU A 69 -13.26 -3.85 1.57
N VAL A 70 -13.11 -5.17 1.73
CA VAL A 70 -12.85 -6.10 0.62
C VAL A 70 -13.99 -7.12 0.58
N SER A 71 -14.68 -7.26 -0.56
CA SER A 71 -15.83 -8.16 -0.69
C SER A 71 -15.45 -9.63 -0.49
N ASN A 72 -14.25 -10.02 -0.92
CA ASN A 72 -13.72 -11.37 -0.73
C ASN A 72 -12.30 -11.36 -0.15
N PRO A 73 -12.15 -11.35 1.20
CA PRO A 73 -10.83 -11.35 1.85
C PRO A 73 -9.96 -12.57 1.53
N LYS A 74 -10.53 -13.67 1.02
CA LYS A 74 -9.74 -14.84 0.59
C LYS A 74 -8.94 -14.58 -0.69
N GLN A 75 -9.29 -13.53 -1.42
CA GLN A 75 -8.62 -13.05 -2.62
C GLN A 75 -7.82 -11.75 -2.35
N GLN A 76 -7.59 -11.44 -1.08
CA GLN A 76 -6.61 -10.48 -0.62
C GLN A 76 -5.35 -11.26 -0.22
N TYR A 77 -4.20 -10.89 -0.78
CA TYR A 77 -2.97 -11.67 -0.64
C TYR A 77 -1.85 -10.85 -0.02
N GLU A 78 -1.01 -11.55 0.74
CA GLU A 78 0.24 -11.01 1.31
C GLU A 78 0.07 -9.76 2.19
N THR A 79 -1.12 -9.54 2.76
CA THR A 79 -1.41 -8.37 3.59
C THR A 79 -0.34 -8.11 4.63
N THR A 80 0.25 -6.93 4.52
CA THR A 80 1.36 -6.49 5.35
C THR A 80 1.11 -5.08 5.81
N SER A 81 1.01 -4.90 7.13
CA SER A 81 0.85 -3.58 7.73
C SER A 81 2.21 -3.00 8.07
N ALA A 82 2.43 -1.73 7.73
CA ALA A 82 3.65 -1.00 8.01
C ALA A 82 3.35 0.36 8.64
N ARG A 83 4.06 0.67 9.71
CA ARG A 83 4.03 1.97 10.37
C ARG A 83 5.10 2.88 9.78
N LEU A 84 4.67 4.02 9.26
CA LEU A 84 5.54 5.14 8.88
C LEU A 84 5.65 6.10 10.07
N GLU A 85 6.85 6.53 10.44
CA GLU A 85 7.09 7.40 11.59
C GLU A 85 8.01 8.56 11.21
N LEU A 86 7.70 9.75 11.70
CA LEU A 86 8.56 10.92 11.65
C LEU A 86 8.41 11.71 12.96
N GLN A 87 9.43 11.65 13.81
CA GLN A 87 9.40 12.22 15.16
C GLN A 87 8.23 11.66 15.99
N LEU A 88 7.22 12.50 16.32
CA LEU A 88 6.02 12.11 17.07
C LEU A 88 4.85 11.71 16.16
N LEU A 89 4.97 11.96 14.85
CA LEU A 89 3.95 11.66 13.86
C LEU A 89 4.11 10.21 13.40
N HIS A 90 2.99 9.51 13.28
CA HIS A 90 2.97 8.15 12.75
C HIS A 90 1.66 7.88 12.02
N THR A 91 1.69 6.89 11.13
CA THR A 91 0.53 6.38 10.40
C THR A 91 0.80 4.95 9.98
N ASP A 92 -0.22 4.11 10.08
CA ASP A 92 -0.16 2.71 9.68
C ASP A 92 -0.77 2.56 8.28
N TYR A 93 -0.09 1.83 7.40
CA TYR A 93 -0.53 1.50 6.06
C TYR A 93 -0.69 0.00 5.95
N ASP A 94 -1.82 -0.43 5.42
CA ASP A 94 -2.02 -1.79 4.94
C ASP A 94 -1.65 -1.86 3.47
N CYS A 95 -0.70 -2.73 3.14
CA CYS A 95 -0.28 -3.02 1.79
C CYS A 95 -0.60 -4.48 1.44
N PHE A 96 -1.25 -4.71 0.31
CA PHE A 96 -1.69 -6.04 -0.11
C PHE A 96 -1.86 -6.12 -1.63
N TYR A 97 -1.95 -7.35 -2.13
CA TYR A 97 -2.47 -7.60 -3.47
C TYR A 97 -3.95 -7.93 -3.42
N LEU A 98 -4.67 -7.60 -4.49
CA LEU A 98 -6.06 -7.98 -4.71
C LEU A 98 -6.19 -8.71 -6.04
N SER A 99 -7.07 -9.70 -6.12
CA SER A 99 -7.42 -10.38 -7.38
C SER A 99 -8.86 -10.87 -7.37
N GLY A 100 -9.36 -11.31 -8.53
CA GLY A 100 -10.70 -11.84 -8.76
C GLY A 100 -10.77 -13.37 -8.86
N PRO A 101 -11.92 -13.93 -9.23
CA PRO A 101 -13.08 -13.21 -9.77
C PRO A 101 -13.96 -12.50 -8.72
N ASP A 102 -14.62 -11.43 -9.16
CA ASP A 102 -15.66 -10.62 -8.47
C ASP A 102 -15.26 -10.10 -7.08
N ASN A 103 -14.03 -9.58 -6.99
CA ASN A 103 -13.53 -8.98 -5.76
C ASN A 103 -13.53 -7.46 -5.86
N HIS A 104 -14.02 -6.81 -4.82
CA HIS A 104 -14.14 -5.37 -4.75
C HIS A 104 -13.36 -4.88 -3.55
N PHE A 105 -12.56 -3.84 -3.75
CA PHE A 105 -12.00 -3.03 -2.68
C PHE A 105 -12.72 -1.68 -2.70
N TRP A 106 -13.29 -1.31 -1.55
CA TRP A 106 -13.90 -0.01 -1.34
C TRP A 106 -13.07 0.79 -0.36
N SER A 107 -12.54 1.91 -0.82
CA SER A 107 -11.87 2.86 0.07
C SER A 107 -12.93 3.60 0.90
N ARG A 108 -12.74 3.66 2.22
CA ARG A 108 -13.57 4.49 3.11
C ARG A 108 -12.69 5.63 3.59
N GLY A 109 -12.78 6.78 2.92
CA GLY A 109 -12.07 7.97 3.34
C GLY A 109 -11.56 8.84 2.21
N ASP A 110 -10.61 9.70 2.55
CA ASP A 110 -10.05 10.67 1.61
C ASP A 110 -8.98 10.02 0.73
N GLY A 111 -9.08 10.20 -0.59
CA GLY A 111 -8.08 9.73 -1.54
C GLY A 111 -6.75 10.51 -1.47
N GLY A 112 -6.02 10.49 -2.60
CA GLY A 112 -4.74 11.18 -2.75
C GLY A 112 -3.55 10.37 -2.22
N TYR A 113 -2.36 10.65 -2.77
CA TYR A 113 -1.17 9.82 -2.51
C TYR A 113 -0.73 9.83 -1.06
N ILE A 114 -1.06 10.84 -0.26
CA ILE A 114 -0.82 10.81 1.18
C ILE A 114 -1.48 9.59 1.85
N ASN A 115 -2.61 9.15 1.31
CA ASN A 115 -3.43 8.10 1.90
C ASN A 115 -3.37 6.79 1.13
N ILE A 116 -3.57 6.85 -0.20
CA ILE A 116 -3.72 5.67 -1.05
C ILE A 116 -2.84 5.73 -2.29
N ALA A 117 -2.26 4.60 -2.66
CA ALA A 117 -1.74 4.38 -4.00
C ALA A 117 -2.14 2.99 -4.49
N VAL A 118 -2.52 2.90 -5.77
CA VAL A 118 -3.02 1.70 -6.44
C VAL A 118 -2.31 1.54 -7.78
N ILE A 119 -1.92 0.31 -8.11
CA ILE A 119 -1.54 -0.08 -9.47
C ILE A 119 -2.36 -1.32 -9.85
N THR A 120 -2.94 -1.32 -11.05
CA THR A 120 -3.76 -2.40 -11.60
C THR A 120 -3.16 -3.00 -12.87
N ASP A 121 -3.43 -4.29 -13.09
CA ASP A 121 -3.44 -4.90 -14.42
C ASP A 121 -4.86 -4.76 -14.95
N ASP A 122 -5.08 -3.84 -15.90
CA ASP A 122 -6.41 -3.46 -16.39
C ASP A 122 -7.18 -4.61 -17.07
N ALA A 123 -6.51 -5.70 -17.41
CA ALA A 123 -7.16 -6.92 -17.90
C ALA A 123 -7.75 -7.77 -16.77
N LYS A 124 -7.37 -7.54 -15.52
CA LYS A 124 -7.80 -8.30 -14.33
C LYS A 124 -8.53 -7.44 -13.31
N CYS A 125 -8.08 -6.21 -13.08
CA CYS A 125 -8.70 -5.29 -12.13
C CYS A 125 -8.73 -3.88 -12.70
N GLN A 126 -9.76 -3.11 -12.35
CA GLN A 126 -9.95 -1.73 -12.77
C GLN A 126 -9.99 -0.82 -11.54
N TYR A 127 -9.31 0.31 -11.62
CA TYR A 127 -9.31 1.36 -10.60
C TYR A 127 -10.31 2.45 -10.96
N ASP A 128 -11.23 2.78 -10.06
CA ASP A 128 -12.12 3.93 -10.18
C ASP A 128 -11.46 5.14 -9.52
N SER A 129 -10.91 6.05 -10.32
CA SER A 129 -10.27 7.26 -9.80
C SER A 129 -11.21 8.25 -9.13
N SER A 130 -12.54 8.12 -9.33
CA SER A 130 -13.53 9.01 -8.73
C SER A 130 -13.85 8.64 -7.28
N THR A 131 -13.80 7.35 -6.96
CA THR A 131 -14.08 6.83 -5.61
C THR A 131 -12.85 6.29 -4.89
N GLY A 132 -11.76 5.99 -5.61
CA GLY A 132 -10.58 5.33 -5.05
C GLY A 132 -10.71 3.80 -4.95
N ASP A 133 -11.73 3.22 -5.59
CA ASP A 133 -12.08 1.81 -5.45
C ASP A 133 -11.41 0.94 -6.52
N VAL A 134 -11.34 -0.37 -6.26
CA VAL A 134 -10.81 -1.35 -7.22
C VAL A 134 -11.79 -2.48 -7.41
N TYR A 135 -12.06 -2.84 -8.65
CA TYR A 135 -12.87 -3.99 -9.02
C TYR A 135 -12.06 -5.02 -9.82
N CYS A 136 -12.07 -6.28 -9.41
CA CYS A 136 -11.35 -7.38 -10.05
C CYS A 136 -12.30 -8.42 -10.66
N GLN A 137 -11.96 -8.89 -11.86
CA GLN A 137 -12.71 -9.84 -12.70
C GLN A 137 -12.06 -11.23 -12.72
#